data_AF-A0A0L9UJ07-F1
#
_entry.id   AF-A0A0L9UJ07-F1
#
_cell.length_a   1.000
_cell.length_b   1.000
_cell.length_c   1.000
_cell.angle_alpha   90.00
_cell.angle_beta   90.00
_cell.angle_gamma   90.00
#
_symmetry.space_group_name_H-M   'P 1'
#
loop_
_entity.id
_entity.type
_entity.pdbx_description
1 polymer ?
#
loop_
_entity_poly.entity_id
_entity_poly.type
_entity_poly.pdbx_seq_one_letter_code
_entity_poly.pdbx_strand_id
1 'polypeptide(L)'
;MSFLNTEFHSFKKKGEKMSFLNFVYRTLLLTQTSTFKSFSIFLGNKYDMSLLNTWISNILVRSRNLRVETHSKMSFSALASHSLFDSKLLEEVVLKMDSCAIRVPKMFARFRSLKLLKLSGILFTLHSSSKVLTLSFPLLKVFETVNCSWLNGNSLNLIAPLLERVVIVEDAESISNETSVPTIYFSGFSLEQFSYCGFANISYYFKLFDSSYAHNASVNIVVNQCPTNRDTETESRAFVLLNEFRQMKCLKFEGCEVLGQSKVAKLPS
;
A
#
# COMPACT_ATOMS: atom_id res chain seq x y z
N MET A 1 11.57 29.69 5.33
CA MET A 1 11.83 28.89 6.54
C MET A 1 11.38 27.46 6.27
N SER A 2 12.22 26.46 6.54
CA SER A 2 11.83 25.04 6.49
C SER A 2 11.70 24.52 7.91
N PHE A 3 10.62 23.79 8.21
CA PHE A 3 10.47 23.13 9.50
C PHE A 3 11.15 21.77 9.43
N LEU A 4 12.05 21.52 10.39
CA LEU A 4 12.91 20.34 10.41
C LEU A 4 12.13 19.05 10.64
N ASN A 5 11.21 19.02 11.61
CA ASN A 5 10.31 17.90 11.87
C ASN A 5 9.08 18.45 12.63
N THR A 6 7.87 18.09 12.20
CA THR A 6 6.64 18.43 12.91
C THR A 6 5.87 17.16 13.24
N GLU A 7 5.64 16.90 14.52
CA GLU A 7 4.95 15.69 14.98
C GLU A 7 3.81 16.04 15.94
N PHE A 8 2.64 15.44 15.72
CA PHE A 8 1.44 15.63 16.53
C PHE A 8 0.89 14.29 16.99
N HIS A 9 0.68 14.13 18.29
CA HIS A 9 0.04 12.96 18.86
C HIS A 9 -1.22 13.35 19.62
N SER A 10 -2.31 12.60 19.43
CA SER A 10 -3.48 12.73 20.28
C SER A 10 -4.09 11.40 20.69
N PHE A 11 -4.12 11.20 22.01
CA PHE A 11 -4.81 10.11 22.71
C PHE A 11 -5.93 10.63 23.64
N LYS A 12 -6.27 11.92 23.56
CA LYS A 12 -6.91 12.67 24.65
C LYS A 12 -8.43 12.48 24.77
N LYS A 13 -8.97 12.67 25.99
CA LYS A 13 -10.42 12.63 26.32
C LYS A 13 -11.22 13.74 25.60
N LYS A 14 -12.55 13.58 25.46
CA LYS A 14 -13.47 14.44 24.68
C LYS A 14 -13.24 15.97 24.79
N GLY A 15 -12.95 16.51 25.99
CA GLY A 15 -12.75 17.95 26.22
C GLY A 15 -11.44 18.52 25.66
N GLU A 16 -10.37 17.73 25.62
CA GLU A 16 -9.05 18.19 25.15
C GLU A 16 -8.87 18.03 23.64
N LYS A 17 -9.84 17.40 22.98
CA LYS A 17 -9.88 17.18 21.53
C LYS A 17 -9.86 18.51 20.77
N MET A 18 -10.66 19.48 21.20
CA MET A 18 -10.77 20.78 20.54
C MET A 18 -9.50 21.61 20.69
N SER A 19 -8.85 21.58 21.86
CA SER A 19 -7.58 22.27 22.07
C SER A 19 -6.47 21.71 21.18
N PHE A 20 -6.40 20.39 21.02
CA PHE A 20 -5.48 19.77 20.07
C PHE A 20 -5.79 20.19 18.62
N LEU A 21 -7.05 20.16 18.21
CA LEU A 21 -7.45 20.58 16.87
C LEU A 21 -7.05 22.04 16.59
N ASN A 22 -7.35 22.94 17.51
CA ASN A 22 -6.99 24.34 17.42
C ASN A 22 -5.48 24.55 17.36
N PHE A 23 -4.72 23.75 18.13
CA PHE A 23 -3.26 23.80 18.09
C PHE A 23 -2.72 23.41 16.71
N VAL A 24 -3.10 22.24 16.19
CA VAL A 24 -2.65 21.77 14.86
C VAL A 24 -3.06 22.77 13.78
N TYR A 25 -4.31 23.24 13.80
CA TYR A 25 -4.81 24.21 12.83
C TYR A 25 -4.02 25.51 12.86
N ARG A 26 -3.76 26.08 14.05
CA ARG A 26 -2.94 27.30 14.21
C ARG A 26 -1.52 27.08 13.73
N THR A 27 -0.90 25.94 14.05
CA THR A 27 0.45 25.62 13.55
C THR A 27 0.46 25.54 12.02
N LEU A 28 -0.53 24.90 11.40
CA LEU A 28 -0.62 24.84 9.94
C LEU A 28 -0.86 26.22 9.30
N LEU A 29 -1.67 27.07 9.93
CA LEU A 29 -1.88 28.46 9.49
C LEU A 29 -0.60 29.29 9.57
N LEU A 30 0.15 29.20 10.67
CA LEU A 30 1.39 29.95 10.86
C LEU A 30 2.53 29.48 9.92
N THR A 31 2.38 28.30 9.34
CA THR A 31 3.42 27.67 8.51
C THR A 31 3.04 27.55 7.04
N GLN A 32 1.97 28.22 6.57
CA GLN A 32 1.38 28.05 5.23
C GLN A 32 2.38 28.09 4.07
N THR A 33 3.38 28.96 4.13
CA THR A 33 4.38 29.16 3.06
C THR A 33 5.62 28.25 3.21
N SER A 34 5.72 27.52 4.31
CA SER A 34 6.88 26.70 4.62
C SER A 34 6.74 25.29 4.06
N THR A 35 7.86 24.72 3.62
CA THR A 35 7.98 23.30 3.32
C THR A 35 8.37 22.54 4.58
N PHE A 36 7.81 21.34 4.74
CA PHE A 36 8.15 20.45 5.82
C PHE A 36 9.16 19.42 5.31
N LYS A 37 10.25 19.24 6.05
CA LYS A 37 11.10 18.07 5.82
C LYS A 37 10.37 16.80 6.25
N SER A 38 9.72 16.83 7.41
CA SER A 38 8.89 15.73 7.90
C SER A 38 7.65 16.22 8.62
N PHE A 39 6.54 15.55 8.37
CA PHE A 39 5.26 15.75 9.05
C PHE A 39 4.71 14.40 9.51
N SER A 40 4.42 14.27 10.81
CA SER A 40 3.83 13.08 11.43
C SER A 40 2.58 13.48 12.21
N ILE A 41 1.48 12.76 12.01
CA ILE A 41 0.28 12.90 12.84
C ILE A 41 -0.27 11.53 13.23
N PHE A 42 -0.51 11.36 14.52
CA PHE A 42 -1.11 10.18 15.12
C PHE A 42 -2.42 10.55 15.82
N LEU A 43 -3.51 9.89 15.44
CA LEU A 43 -4.86 10.14 15.93
C LEU A 43 -5.48 8.86 16.51
N GLY A 44 -5.47 8.77 17.85
CA GLY A 44 -6.07 7.65 18.58
C GLY A 44 -7.60 7.66 18.65
N ASN A 45 -8.22 8.81 18.37
CA ASN A 45 -9.66 9.03 18.52
C ASN A 45 -10.30 9.42 17.18
N LYS A 46 -11.63 9.30 17.08
CA LYS A 46 -12.38 9.78 15.90
C LYS A 46 -12.32 11.31 15.82
N TYR A 47 -11.89 11.87 14.70
CA TYR A 47 -11.86 13.31 14.43
C TYR A 47 -12.81 13.70 13.29
N ASP A 48 -13.04 15.01 13.14
CA ASP A 48 -13.80 15.53 12.00
C ASP A 48 -13.03 15.24 10.70
N MET A 49 -13.65 14.48 9.80
CA MET A 49 -13.00 14.02 8.56
C MET A 49 -12.72 15.17 7.59
N SER A 50 -13.57 16.22 7.57
CA SER A 50 -13.38 17.35 6.67
C SER A 50 -12.13 18.13 7.05
N LEU A 51 -11.95 18.37 8.35
CA LEU A 51 -10.79 19.06 8.90
C LEU A 51 -9.49 18.29 8.64
N LEU A 52 -9.49 16.97 8.90
CA LEU A 52 -8.33 16.12 8.61
C LEU A 52 -7.98 16.12 7.12
N ASN A 53 -8.97 16.07 6.25
CA ASN A 53 -8.76 16.14 4.81
C ASN A 53 -8.14 17.48 4.37
N THR A 54 -8.59 18.58 4.95
CA THR A 54 -8.01 19.91 4.72
C THR A 54 -6.55 19.97 5.17
N TRP A 55 -6.22 19.38 6.32
CA TRP A 55 -4.84 19.33 6.79
C TRP A 55 -3.99 18.47 5.87
N ILE A 56 -4.41 17.23 5.61
CA ILE A 56 -3.66 16.26 4.79
C ILE A 56 -3.42 16.81 3.38
N SER A 57 -4.42 17.35 2.70
CA SER A 57 -4.26 17.92 1.35
C SER A 57 -3.24 19.05 1.32
N ASN A 58 -3.29 19.93 2.32
CA ASN A 58 -2.40 21.06 2.45
C ASN A 58 -0.96 20.63 2.81
N ILE A 59 -0.76 19.52 3.52
CA ILE A 59 0.56 18.99 3.88
C ILE A 59 1.17 18.19 2.73
N LEU A 60 0.37 17.41 1.99
CA LEU A 60 0.83 16.56 0.88
C LEU A 60 1.62 17.32 -0.20
N VAL A 61 1.27 18.59 -0.43
CA VAL A 61 1.93 19.45 -1.42
C VAL A 61 3.15 20.19 -0.86
N ARG A 62 3.42 20.10 0.44
CA ARG A 62 4.47 20.87 1.14
C ARG A 62 5.46 20.01 1.92
N SER A 63 5.17 18.73 2.13
CA SER A 63 6.04 17.82 2.87
C SER A 63 6.88 16.95 1.95
N ARG A 64 8.09 16.62 2.39
CA ARG A 64 8.90 15.54 1.81
C ARG A 64 8.57 14.21 2.46
N ASN A 65 8.47 14.17 3.78
CA ASN A 65 8.15 12.95 4.50
C ASN A 65 6.79 13.12 5.19
N LEU A 66 5.85 12.24 4.87
CA LEU A 66 4.51 12.26 5.45
C LEU A 66 4.25 10.95 6.18
N ARG A 67 3.89 11.05 7.46
CA ARG A 67 3.33 9.97 8.24
C ARG A 67 1.96 10.36 8.78
N VAL A 68 0.96 9.54 8.50
CA VAL A 68 -0.39 9.70 9.05
C VAL A 68 -0.83 8.36 9.61
N GLU A 69 -1.22 8.37 10.87
CA GLU A 69 -1.70 7.19 11.59
C GLU A 69 -3.04 7.50 12.26
N THR A 70 -4.07 6.73 11.93
CA THR A 70 -5.41 6.87 12.50
C THR A 70 -6.08 5.52 12.69
N HIS A 71 -6.81 5.38 13.78
CA HIS A 71 -7.64 4.21 14.08
C HIS A 71 -9.13 4.42 13.74
N SER A 72 -9.45 5.52 13.07
CA SER A 72 -10.82 5.81 12.65
C SER A 72 -10.99 5.66 11.14
N LYS A 73 -12.06 4.99 10.72
CA LYS A 73 -12.54 5.00 9.34
C LYS A 73 -12.57 6.42 8.78
N MET A 74 -11.95 6.59 7.61
CA MET A 74 -11.77 7.88 6.94
C MET A 74 -11.82 7.67 5.42
N SER A 75 -12.15 8.71 4.66
CA SER A 75 -11.91 8.72 3.23
C SER A 75 -11.15 9.98 2.86
N PHE A 76 -10.24 9.87 1.88
CA PHE A 76 -9.62 11.04 1.29
C PHE A 76 -10.66 11.80 0.46
N SER A 77 -10.68 13.11 0.64
CA SER A 77 -11.39 14.03 -0.23
C SER A 77 -10.76 13.98 -1.63
N ALA A 78 -11.50 14.46 -2.64
CA ALA A 78 -10.95 14.61 -3.98
C ALA A 78 -9.67 15.44 -3.94
N LEU A 79 -9.67 16.55 -3.21
CA LEU A 79 -8.51 17.42 -3.06
C LEU A 79 -7.31 16.68 -2.45
N ALA A 80 -7.50 15.96 -1.34
CA ALA A 80 -6.41 15.19 -0.71
C ALA A 80 -5.86 14.10 -1.65
N SER A 81 -6.74 13.43 -2.40
CA SER A 81 -6.34 12.45 -3.40
C SER A 81 -5.51 13.10 -4.50
N HIS A 82 -5.99 14.19 -5.12
CA HIS A 82 -5.23 14.94 -6.12
C HIS A 82 -3.87 15.41 -5.57
N SER A 83 -3.84 15.99 -4.37
CA SER A 83 -2.60 16.42 -3.71
C SER A 83 -1.60 15.28 -3.53
N LEU A 84 -2.04 14.07 -3.22
CA LEU A 84 -1.16 12.90 -3.11
C LEU A 84 -0.56 12.52 -4.47
N PHE A 85 -1.39 12.40 -5.51
CA PHE A 85 -0.95 11.93 -6.83
C PHE A 85 -0.25 12.99 -7.68
N ASP A 86 -0.32 14.26 -7.30
CA ASP A 86 0.37 15.39 -7.97
C ASP A 86 1.58 15.92 -7.19
N SER A 87 1.84 15.39 -5.99
CA SER A 87 2.98 15.85 -5.19
C SER A 87 4.31 15.54 -5.87
N LYS A 88 5.16 16.56 -5.93
CA LYS A 88 6.52 16.48 -6.50
C LYS A 88 7.60 16.37 -5.42
N LEU A 89 7.24 16.65 -4.17
CA LEU A 89 8.17 16.76 -3.05
C LEU A 89 8.26 15.48 -2.23
N LEU A 90 7.21 14.65 -2.22
CA LEU A 90 7.16 13.46 -1.38
C LEU A 90 8.30 12.49 -1.70
N GLU A 91 9.15 12.28 -0.70
CA GLU A 91 10.23 11.29 -0.65
C GLU A 91 9.79 10.07 0.16
N GLU A 92 9.00 10.25 1.21
CA GLU A 92 8.51 9.15 2.06
C GLU A 92 7.03 9.34 2.40
N VAL A 93 6.25 8.28 2.23
CA VAL A 93 4.83 8.25 2.60
C VAL A 93 4.54 7.02 3.44
N VAL A 94 4.02 7.24 4.65
CA VAL A 94 3.57 6.21 5.58
C VAL A 94 2.12 6.53 5.97
N LEU A 95 1.16 5.79 5.42
CA LEU A 95 -0.25 5.90 5.78
C LEU A 95 -0.67 4.64 6.52
N LYS A 96 -1.01 4.78 7.80
CA LYS A 96 -1.54 3.72 8.63
C LYS A 96 -2.98 4.05 9.02
N MET A 97 -3.92 3.51 8.28
CA MET A 97 -5.33 3.88 8.41
C MET A 97 -6.18 2.64 8.66
N ASP A 98 -7.38 2.85 9.19
CA ASP A 98 -8.44 1.84 9.20
C ASP A 98 -9.37 2.09 8.00
N SER A 99 -9.34 1.18 7.02
CA SER A 99 -10.28 1.14 5.90
C SER A 99 -10.42 2.47 5.14
N CYS A 100 -9.30 3.11 4.79
CA CYS A 100 -9.31 4.44 4.17
C CYS A 100 -9.47 4.41 2.66
N ALA A 101 -10.60 4.94 2.16
CA ALA A 101 -10.82 5.05 0.72
C ALA A 101 -10.04 6.21 0.10
N ILE A 102 -9.24 5.93 -0.93
CA ILE A 102 -8.55 6.91 -1.75
C ILE A 102 -9.00 6.76 -3.19
N ARG A 103 -9.59 7.82 -3.75
CA ARG A 103 -10.02 7.81 -5.16
C ARG A 103 -8.83 8.15 -6.04
N VAL A 104 -8.51 7.26 -6.98
CA VAL A 104 -7.41 7.48 -7.91
C VAL A 104 -7.84 8.53 -8.95
N PRO A 105 -7.18 9.70 -9.03
CA PRO A 105 -7.64 10.79 -9.88
C PRO A 105 -7.29 10.63 -11.36
N LYS A 106 -6.31 9.77 -11.69
CA LYS A 106 -5.77 9.59 -13.04
C LYS A 106 -5.22 8.18 -13.23
N MET A 107 -5.29 7.69 -14.47
CA MET A 107 -4.84 6.35 -14.87
C MET A 107 -3.33 6.19 -14.94
N PHE A 108 -2.61 7.31 -15.02
CA PHE A 108 -1.17 7.35 -14.99
C PHE A 108 -0.70 8.37 -13.96
N ALA A 109 0.10 7.95 -13.00
CA ALA A 109 0.71 8.83 -12.02
C ALA A 109 2.22 8.58 -11.91
N ARG A 110 2.99 9.65 -11.76
CA ARG A 110 4.45 9.57 -11.62
C ARG A 110 4.91 10.29 -10.36
N PHE A 111 5.44 9.52 -9.41
CA PHE A 111 5.97 9.98 -8.14
C PHE A 111 7.48 10.17 -8.25
N ARG A 112 7.91 11.37 -8.66
CA ARG A 112 9.30 11.62 -9.09
C ARG A 112 10.35 11.43 -7.99
N SER A 113 9.98 11.72 -6.75
CA SER A 113 10.92 11.82 -5.63
C SER A 113 10.74 10.70 -4.60
N LEU A 114 9.68 9.89 -4.74
CA LEU A 114 9.26 8.94 -3.72
C LEU A 114 10.22 7.75 -3.66
N LYS A 115 10.81 7.55 -2.48
CA LYS A 115 11.78 6.51 -2.13
C LYS A 115 11.18 5.42 -1.26
N LEU A 116 10.19 5.78 -0.44
CA LEU A 116 9.54 4.86 0.49
C LEU A 116 8.02 5.07 0.48
N LEU A 117 7.29 3.96 0.31
CA LEU A 117 5.84 3.93 0.38
C LEU A 117 5.39 2.79 1.28
N LYS A 118 4.76 3.12 2.40
CA LYS A 118 4.17 2.18 3.35
C LYS A 118 2.70 2.49 3.54
N LEU A 119 1.84 1.53 3.24
CA LEU A 119 0.39 1.69 3.30
C LEU A 119 -0.20 0.60 4.19
N SER A 120 -1.15 0.96 5.03
CA SER A 120 -1.92 0.02 5.83
C SER A 120 -3.39 0.42 5.83
N GLY A 121 -4.25 -0.55 5.53
CA GLY A 121 -5.71 -0.38 5.53
C GLY A 121 -6.20 0.63 4.49
N ILE A 122 -5.62 0.66 3.29
CA ILE A 122 -5.99 1.59 2.22
C ILE A 122 -6.82 0.90 1.14
N LEU A 123 -7.92 1.52 0.75
CA LEU A 123 -8.80 1.09 -0.32
C LEU A 123 -8.70 2.06 -1.51
N PHE A 124 -7.96 1.69 -2.54
CA PHE A 124 -7.90 2.45 -3.78
C PHE A 124 -9.15 2.18 -4.62
N THR A 125 -9.84 3.26 -5.01
CA THR A 125 -11.03 3.17 -5.88
C THR A 125 -10.71 3.77 -7.25
N LEU A 126 -10.86 2.96 -8.28
CA LEU A 126 -10.76 3.39 -9.68
C LEU A 126 -12.15 3.71 -10.24
N HIS A 127 -12.17 4.51 -11.30
CA HIS A 127 -13.39 4.73 -12.09
C HIS A 127 -13.80 3.43 -12.80
N SER A 128 -15.09 3.17 -12.99
CA SER A 128 -15.58 1.89 -13.56
C SER A 128 -15.10 1.60 -15.00
N SER A 129 -14.72 2.64 -15.75
CA SER A 129 -14.15 2.51 -17.10
C SER A 129 -12.64 2.23 -17.10
N SER A 130 -12.01 2.27 -15.93
CA SER A 130 -10.56 2.26 -15.77
C SER A 130 -10.02 0.85 -15.59
N LYS A 131 -9.61 0.21 -16.68
CA LYS A 131 -9.10 -1.18 -16.61
C LYS A 131 -7.67 -1.30 -16.06
N VAL A 132 -6.79 -0.33 -16.34
CA VAL A 132 -5.35 -0.45 -16.07
C VAL A 132 -4.79 0.83 -15.43
N LEU A 133 -4.41 0.78 -14.15
CA LEU A 133 -3.70 1.88 -13.49
C LEU A 133 -2.20 1.70 -13.62
N THR A 134 -1.48 2.73 -14.05
CA THR A 134 -0.01 2.72 -14.10
C THR A 134 0.56 3.75 -13.13
N LEU A 135 1.35 3.27 -12.16
CA LEU A 135 2.08 4.10 -11.22
C LEU A 135 3.58 3.98 -11.49
N SER A 136 4.22 5.12 -11.74
CA SER A 136 5.65 5.21 -12.01
C SER A 136 6.38 5.82 -10.83
N PHE A 137 7.38 5.09 -10.34
CA PHE A 137 8.17 5.40 -9.15
C PHE A 137 9.67 5.31 -9.48
N PRO A 138 10.25 6.30 -10.18
CA PRO A 138 11.65 6.23 -10.62
C PRO A 138 12.68 6.05 -9.49
N LEU A 139 12.37 6.44 -8.25
CA LEU A 139 13.31 6.42 -7.11
C LEU A 139 12.88 5.52 -5.95
N LEU A 140 11.79 4.76 -6.09
CA LEU A 140 11.22 3.97 -5.00
C LEU A 140 12.09 2.75 -4.72
N LYS A 141 12.54 2.64 -3.47
CA LYS A 141 13.35 1.54 -2.93
C LYS A 141 12.53 0.56 -2.09
N VAL A 142 11.54 1.07 -1.37
CA VAL A 142 10.73 0.27 -0.43
C VAL A 142 9.25 0.46 -0.70
N PHE A 143 8.56 -0.66 -0.95
CA PHE A 143 7.11 -0.73 -1.05
C PHE A 143 6.55 -1.71 -0.02
N GLU A 144 5.72 -1.23 0.90
CA GLU A 144 5.05 -2.07 1.88
C GLU A 144 3.54 -1.81 1.89
N THR A 145 2.76 -2.88 1.88
CA THR A 145 1.31 -2.81 2.01
C THR A 145 0.81 -3.81 3.05
N VAL A 146 -0.10 -3.37 3.92
CA VAL A 146 -0.83 -4.22 4.86
C VAL A 146 -2.32 -4.00 4.64
N ASN A 147 -3.09 -5.06 4.34
CA ASN A 147 -4.54 -4.99 4.16
C ASN A 147 -4.97 -3.86 3.20
N CYS A 148 -4.29 -3.73 2.07
CA CYS A 148 -4.60 -2.74 1.05
C CYS A 148 -5.31 -3.41 -0.13
N SER A 149 -6.24 -2.69 -0.75
CA SER A 149 -6.95 -3.19 -1.92
C SER A 149 -7.26 -2.17 -3.00
N TRP A 150 -7.51 -2.71 -4.20
CA TRP A 150 -7.66 -1.97 -5.44
C TRP A 150 -9.00 -2.36 -6.09
N LEU A 151 -10.04 -1.57 -5.85
CA LEU A 151 -11.38 -1.84 -6.39
C LEU A 151 -11.52 -1.34 -7.82
N ASN A 152 -12.28 -2.10 -8.63
CA ASN A 152 -12.62 -1.81 -10.03
C ASN A 152 -11.44 -1.76 -11.01
N GLY A 153 -10.22 -2.13 -10.59
CA GLY A 153 -9.05 -2.18 -11.46
C GLY A 153 -8.77 -3.61 -11.89
N ASN A 154 -8.74 -3.88 -13.20
CA ASN A 154 -8.35 -5.21 -13.70
C ASN A 154 -6.84 -5.44 -13.52
N SER A 155 -6.04 -4.38 -13.66
CA SER A 155 -4.60 -4.45 -13.42
C SER A 155 -3.96 -3.16 -12.92
N LEU A 156 -2.90 -3.34 -12.14
CA LEU A 156 -2.03 -2.29 -11.61
C LEU A 156 -0.60 -2.53 -12.12
N ASN A 157 -0.04 -1.56 -12.82
CA ASN A 157 1.33 -1.58 -13.31
C ASN A 157 2.21 -0.68 -12.43
N LEU A 158 3.17 -1.27 -11.74
CA LEU A 158 4.15 -0.60 -10.90
C LEU A 158 5.50 -0.54 -11.63
N ILE A 159 5.86 0.63 -12.15
CA ILE A 159 7.13 0.88 -12.82
C ILE A 159 8.09 1.51 -11.81
N ALA A 160 8.95 0.70 -11.20
CA ALA A 160 9.79 1.14 -10.07
C ALA A 160 11.22 0.60 -10.20
N PRO A 161 12.09 1.23 -11.01
CA PRO A 161 13.33 0.59 -11.42
C PRO A 161 14.39 0.40 -10.33
N LEU A 162 14.27 1.12 -9.22
CA LEU A 162 15.18 1.05 -8.08
C LEU A 162 14.58 0.30 -6.88
N LEU A 163 13.51 -0.46 -7.10
CA LEU A 163 12.79 -1.13 -6.02
C LEU A 163 13.61 -2.31 -5.49
N GLU A 164 14.08 -2.19 -4.25
CA GLU A 164 14.94 -3.16 -3.58
C GLU A 164 14.09 -4.11 -2.72
N ARG A 165 13.00 -3.60 -2.12
CA ARG A 165 12.20 -4.34 -1.14
C ARG A 165 10.70 -4.18 -1.34
N VAL A 166 10.01 -5.32 -1.40
CA VAL A 166 8.55 -5.43 -1.44
C VAL A 166 8.06 -6.26 -0.26
N VAL A 167 7.09 -5.73 0.49
CA VAL A 167 6.39 -6.46 1.55
C VAL A 167 4.88 -6.32 1.38
N ILE A 168 4.18 -7.43 1.34
CA ILE A 168 2.74 -7.47 1.20
C ILE A 168 2.18 -8.35 2.30
N VAL A 169 1.26 -7.81 3.09
CA VAL A 169 0.58 -8.51 4.18
C VAL A 169 -0.93 -8.42 3.97
N GLU A 170 -1.61 -9.56 4.04
CA GLU A 170 -3.06 -9.70 3.85
C GLU A 170 -3.65 -10.52 5.01
N ASP A 171 -4.50 -9.89 5.81
CA ASP A 171 -5.25 -10.52 6.90
C ASP A 171 -6.63 -10.98 6.41
N ALA A 172 -7.17 -12.02 7.05
CA ALA A 172 -8.40 -12.72 6.62
C ALA A 172 -9.67 -11.85 6.54
N GLU A 173 -9.68 -10.65 7.12
CA GLU A 173 -10.83 -9.73 7.09
C GLU A 173 -10.96 -8.97 5.76
N SER A 174 -9.95 -8.99 4.88
CA SER A 174 -9.94 -8.18 3.65
C SER A 174 -10.64 -8.81 2.44
N ILE A 175 -11.52 -9.80 2.63
CA ILE A 175 -12.21 -10.48 1.53
C ILE A 175 -13.17 -9.49 0.84
N SER A 176 -12.70 -8.87 -0.25
CA SER A 176 -13.58 -8.22 -1.20
C SER A 176 -14.29 -9.30 -2.02
N ASN A 177 -15.62 -9.28 -2.03
CA ASN A 177 -16.48 -10.16 -2.86
C ASN A 177 -16.40 -9.86 -4.37
N GLU A 178 -15.29 -9.29 -4.86
CA GLU A 178 -15.13 -8.96 -6.28
C GLU A 178 -14.89 -10.23 -7.11
N THR A 179 -15.56 -10.32 -8.24
CA THR A 179 -15.54 -11.47 -9.16
C THR A 179 -14.28 -11.56 -10.02
N SER A 180 -13.44 -10.51 -10.07
CA SER A 180 -12.17 -10.52 -10.79
C SER A 180 -11.01 -10.18 -9.87
N VAL A 181 -10.03 -11.08 -9.80
CA VAL A 181 -8.79 -10.89 -9.04
C VAL A 181 -7.87 -9.92 -9.79
N PRO A 182 -7.51 -8.76 -9.20
CA PRO A 182 -6.64 -7.81 -9.87
C PRO A 182 -5.24 -8.40 -10.07
N THR A 183 -4.61 -8.09 -11.21
CA THR A 183 -3.21 -8.44 -11.45
C THR A 183 -2.31 -7.24 -11.16
N ILE A 184 -1.29 -7.43 -10.32
CA ILE A 184 -0.26 -6.44 -10.03
C ILE A 184 1.00 -6.82 -10.80
N TYR A 185 1.32 -6.00 -11.80
CA TYR A 185 2.54 -6.12 -12.59
C TYR A 185 3.63 -5.26 -11.98
N PHE A 186 4.79 -5.84 -11.77
CA PHE A 186 5.99 -5.09 -11.43
C PHE A 186 6.91 -5.02 -12.65
N SER A 187 7.51 -3.86 -12.90
CA SER A 187 8.50 -3.67 -13.97
C SER A 187 9.74 -2.91 -13.50
N GLY A 188 10.91 -3.45 -13.86
CA GLY A 188 12.18 -2.71 -13.96
C GLY A 188 13.13 -2.74 -12.76
N PHE A 189 12.90 -3.57 -11.74
CA PHE A 189 13.58 -3.45 -10.44
C PHE A 189 14.75 -4.41 -10.24
N SER A 190 15.68 -4.04 -9.36
CA SER A 190 16.74 -4.92 -8.84
C SER A 190 16.32 -5.45 -7.47
N LEU A 191 15.42 -6.44 -7.44
CA LEU A 191 14.83 -6.88 -6.18
C LEU A 191 15.87 -7.58 -5.31
N GLU A 192 16.02 -7.12 -4.08
CA GLU A 192 16.83 -7.78 -3.06
C GLU A 192 15.95 -8.61 -2.12
N GLN A 193 14.74 -8.14 -1.85
CA GLN A 193 13.81 -8.82 -0.95
C GLN A 193 12.36 -8.73 -1.40
N PHE A 194 11.69 -9.88 -1.46
CA PHE A 194 10.25 -9.99 -1.57
C PHE A 194 9.69 -10.71 -0.35
N SER A 195 8.64 -10.17 0.27
CA SER A 195 7.90 -10.86 1.31
C SER A 195 6.40 -10.79 1.06
N TYR A 196 5.74 -11.93 1.03
CA TYR A 196 4.28 -12.05 1.09
C TYR A 196 3.88 -12.78 2.38
N CYS A 197 2.88 -12.29 3.08
CA CYS A 197 2.28 -12.94 4.24
C CYS A 197 0.76 -12.82 4.16
N GLY A 198 0.05 -13.92 3.96
CA GLY A 198 -1.39 -13.93 3.78
C GLY A 198 -2.10 -14.98 4.64
N PHE A 199 -3.35 -14.71 4.99
CA PHE A 199 -4.27 -15.69 5.56
C PHE A 199 -5.37 -16.05 4.56
N ALA A 200 -5.69 -17.34 4.46
CA ALA A 200 -6.81 -17.88 3.67
C ALA A 200 -6.70 -17.78 2.14
N ASN A 201 -6.29 -16.63 1.60
CA ASN A 201 -6.33 -16.33 0.16
C ASN A 201 -5.26 -15.31 -0.22
N ILE A 202 -4.73 -15.43 -1.44
CA ILE A 202 -3.91 -14.40 -2.08
C ILE A 202 -4.83 -13.49 -2.90
N SER A 203 -4.99 -12.23 -2.50
CA SER A 203 -6.00 -11.34 -3.12
C SER A 203 -5.62 -10.84 -4.51
N TYR A 204 -4.39 -11.05 -4.96
CA TYR A 204 -3.86 -10.57 -6.24
C TYR A 204 -3.03 -11.61 -6.98
N TYR A 205 -3.04 -11.54 -8.30
CA TYR A 205 -1.99 -12.17 -9.10
C TYR A 205 -0.80 -11.23 -9.19
N PHE A 206 0.34 -11.64 -8.64
CA PHE A 206 1.59 -10.91 -8.81
C PHE A 206 2.30 -11.43 -10.07
N LYS A 207 2.75 -10.50 -10.92
CA LYS A 207 3.53 -10.83 -12.13
C LYS A 207 4.75 -9.95 -12.24
N LEU A 208 5.89 -10.54 -12.51
CA LEU A 208 7.10 -9.83 -12.86
C LEU A 208 7.16 -9.72 -14.39
N PHE A 209 7.54 -8.55 -14.90
CA PHE A 209 7.66 -8.39 -16.35
C PHE A 209 8.81 -9.23 -16.93
N ASP A 210 9.87 -9.45 -16.15
CA ASP A 210 10.94 -10.40 -16.43
C ASP A 210 11.38 -11.07 -15.13
N SER A 211 11.43 -12.40 -15.13
CA SER A 211 11.90 -13.21 -14.00
C SER A 211 13.36 -12.93 -13.63
N SER A 212 14.17 -12.43 -14.58
CA SER A 212 15.57 -12.04 -14.34
C SER A 212 15.70 -10.91 -13.32
N TYR A 213 14.67 -10.08 -13.13
CA TYR A 213 14.66 -9.01 -12.13
C TYR A 213 14.75 -9.50 -10.69
N ALA A 214 14.44 -10.78 -10.45
CA ALA A 214 14.48 -11.38 -9.13
C ALA A 214 15.69 -12.28 -8.88
N HIS A 215 16.69 -12.35 -9.79
CA HIS A 215 17.76 -13.35 -9.68
C HIS A 215 18.55 -13.31 -8.36
N ASN A 216 18.74 -12.12 -7.79
CA ASN A 216 19.42 -11.93 -6.51
C ASN A 216 18.48 -11.80 -5.31
N ALA A 217 17.16 -11.92 -5.54
CA ALA A 217 16.17 -11.67 -4.52
C ALA A 217 16.10 -12.79 -3.48
N SER A 218 15.91 -12.39 -2.24
CA SER A 218 15.47 -13.26 -1.15
C SER A 218 13.96 -13.21 -1.05
N VAL A 219 13.29 -14.34 -1.29
CA VAL A 219 11.83 -14.43 -1.35
C VAL A 219 11.32 -15.15 -0.12
N ASN A 220 10.42 -14.52 0.63
CA ASN A 220 9.73 -15.10 1.78
C ASN A 220 8.22 -15.11 1.51
N ILE A 221 7.61 -16.28 1.50
CA ILE A 221 6.18 -16.43 1.25
C ILE A 221 5.60 -17.23 2.42
N VAL A 222 4.67 -16.62 3.14
CA VAL A 222 3.93 -17.23 4.23
C VAL A 222 2.45 -17.24 3.84
N VAL A 223 1.88 -18.42 3.70
CA VAL A 223 0.45 -18.63 3.40
C VAL A 223 -0.15 -19.46 4.51
N ASN A 224 -0.87 -18.79 5.41
CA ASN A 224 -1.52 -19.44 6.54
C ASN A 224 -2.93 -19.91 6.15
N GLN A 225 -3.28 -21.13 6.51
CA GLN A 225 -4.65 -21.61 6.33
C GLN A 225 -5.62 -20.88 7.26
N CYS A 226 -6.76 -20.46 6.72
CA CYS A 226 -7.87 -20.05 7.56
C CYS A 226 -8.72 -21.28 7.89
N PRO A 227 -9.01 -21.56 9.17
CA PRO A 227 -9.79 -22.72 9.57
C PRO A 227 -11.22 -22.73 9.00
N THR A 228 -11.77 -21.55 8.70
CA THR A 228 -13.20 -21.37 8.42
C THR A 228 -13.56 -21.32 6.94
N ASN A 229 -12.67 -20.88 6.06
CA ASN A 229 -12.92 -20.75 4.62
C ASN A 229 -11.67 -21.16 3.82
N ARG A 230 -11.71 -22.36 3.22
CA ARG A 230 -10.68 -22.80 2.27
C ARG A 230 -11.03 -22.26 0.88
N ASP A 231 -10.21 -21.36 0.35
CA ASP A 231 -10.28 -20.99 -1.06
C ASP A 231 -9.41 -21.96 -1.88
N THR A 232 -10.07 -22.75 -2.74
CA THR A 232 -9.43 -23.73 -3.64
C THR A 232 -8.47 -23.09 -4.63
N GLU A 233 -8.58 -21.78 -4.88
CA GLU A 233 -7.67 -21.06 -5.77
C GLU A 233 -6.37 -20.63 -5.08
N THR A 234 -6.28 -20.68 -3.76
CA THR A 234 -5.09 -20.25 -3.00
C THR A 234 -3.85 -21.03 -3.41
N GLU A 235 -3.98 -22.34 -3.62
CA GLU A 235 -2.92 -23.21 -4.15
C GLU A 235 -2.43 -22.73 -5.52
N SER A 236 -3.36 -22.50 -6.43
CA SER A 236 -3.07 -22.03 -7.79
C SER A 236 -2.37 -20.67 -7.77
N ARG A 237 -2.86 -19.73 -6.95
CA ARG A 237 -2.29 -18.38 -6.81
C ARG A 237 -0.89 -18.42 -6.16
N ALA A 238 -0.69 -19.25 -5.14
CA ALA A 238 0.61 -19.46 -4.52
C ALA A 238 1.61 -20.07 -5.51
N PHE A 239 1.16 -21.04 -6.32
CA PHE A 239 1.96 -21.62 -7.39
C PHE A 239 2.34 -20.58 -8.45
N VAL A 240 1.39 -19.76 -8.92
CA VAL A 240 1.67 -18.66 -9.85
C VAL A 240 2.69 -17.68 -9.24
N LEU A 241 2.54 -17.29 -7.98
CA LEU A 241 3.49 -16.41 -7.30
C LEU A 241 4.90 -17.03 -7.27
N LEU A 242 5.04 -18.29 -6.85
CA LEU A 242 6.32 -19.00 -6.85
C LEU A 242 6.94 -19.08 -8.25
N ASN A 243 6.09 -19.25 -9.26
CA ASN A 243 6.49 -19.35 -10.66
C ASN A 243 7.15 -18.08 -11.20
N GLU A 244 6.75 -16.92 -10.71
CA GLU A 244 7.37 -15.64 -11.10
C GLU A 244 8.81 -15.52 -10.57
N PHE A 245 9.10 -16.14 -9.42
CA PHE A 245 10.40 -16.06 -8.75
C PHE A 245 11.34 -17.25 -9.07
N ARG A 246 11.18 -17.91 -10.22
CA ARG A 246 12.00 -19.09 -10.62
C ARG A 246 13.52 -18.90 -10.57
N GLN A 247 14.01 -17.68 -10.76
CA GLN A 247 15.45 -17.39 -10.82
C GLN A 247 16.01 -16.86 -9.49
N MET A 248 15.21 -16.77 -8.43
CA MET A 248 15.60 -16.17 -7.15
C MET A 248 16.80 -16.84 -6.46
N LYS A 249 17.49 -16.08 -5.62
CA LYS A 249 18.66 -16.55 -4.86
C LYS A 249 18.27 -17.48 -3.72
N CYS A 250 17.23 -17.14 -2.96
CA CYS A 250 16.74 -17.99 -1.89
C CYS A 250 15.23 -17.87 -1.71
N LEU A 251 14.60 -18.99 -1.37
CA LEU A 251 13.18 -19.08 -1.05
C LEU A 251 13.02 -19.58 0.38
N LYS A 252 12.23 -18.85 1.16
CA LYS A 252 11.58 -19.36 2.36
C LYS A 252 10.09 -19.43 2.07
N PHE A 253 9.52 -20.63 2.17
CA PHE A 253 8.08 -20.86 1.98
C PHE A 253 7.50 -21.54 3.21
N GLU A 254 6.47 -20.95 3.80
CA GLU A 254 5.69 -21.49 4.90
C GLU A 254 4.22 -21.58 4.46
N GLY A 255 3.61 -22.75 4.59
CA GLY A 255 2.25 -23.01 4.07
C GLY A 255 2.06 -24.37 3.41
N CYS A 256 2.90 -25.37 3.72
CA CYS A 256 2.87 -26.70 3.10
C CYS A 256 1.52 -27.43 3.18
N GLU A 257 0.71 -27.14 4.20
CA GLU A 257 -0.65 -27.69 4.32
C GLU A 257 -1.54 -27.26 3.15
N VAL A 258 -1.27 -26.08 2.55
CA VAL A 258 -1.97 -25.55 1.37
C VAL A 258 -1.56 -26.33 0.13
N LEU A 259 -0.28 -26.63 -0.10
CA LEU A 259 0.18 -27.29 -1.35
C LEU A 259 -0.08 -28.82 -1.40
N GLY A 260 -0.44 -29.45 -0.30
CA GLY A 260 -0.49 -30.91 -0.15
C GLY A 260 -1.74 -31.61 -0.72
N GLN A 261 -2.71 -30.90 -1.31
CA GLN A 261 -4.00 -31.49 -1.73
C GLN A 261 -4.24 -31.54 -3.24
N SER A 262 -3.21 -31.27 -4.06
CA SER A 262 -3.23 -31.67 -5.47
C SER A 262 -3.35 -33.19 -5.55
N LYS A 263 -4.56 -33.70 -5.81
CA LYS A 263 -4.76 -35.08 -6.24
C LYS A 263 -3.83 -35.28 -7.42
N VAL A 264 -2.82 -36.14 -7.23
CA VAL A 264 -1.94 -36.65 -8.27
C VAL A 264 -2.82 -37.19 -9.39
N ALA A 265 -3.11 -36.35 -10.39
CA ALA A 265 -3.67 -36.80 -11.65
C ALA A 265 -2.56 -37.62 -12.29
N LYS A 266 -2.73 -38.94 -12.26
CA LYS A 266 -1.85 -39.91 -12.92
C LYS A 266 -1.60 -39.44 -14.35
N LEU A 267 -0.35 -39.12 -14.67
CA LEU A 267 0.09 -39.04 -16.05
C LEU A 267 -0.14 -40.42 -16.70
N PRO A 268 -0.79 -40.50 -17.88
CA PRO A 268 -0.92 -41.76 -18.59
C PRO A 268 0.48 -42.25 -18.98
N SER A 269 0.69 -43.54 -18.71
CA SER A 269 1.86 -44.36 -19.06
C SER A 269 2.13 -44.41 -20.55
#